data_AF-A0A0F7PTL8-F1
#
_entry.id   AF-A0A0F7PTL8-F1
#
_cell.length_a   1.000
_cell.length_b   1.000
_cell.length_c   1.000
_cell.angle_alpha   90.00
_cell.angle_beta   90.00
_cell.angle_gamma   90.00
#
_symmetry.space_group_name_H-M   'P 1'
#
loop_
_entity.id
_entity.type
_entity.pdbx_description
1 polymer ?
#
loop_
_entity_poly.entity_id
_entity_poly.type
_entity_poly.pdbx_seq_one_letter_code
_entity_poly.pdbx_strand_id
1 'polypeptide(L)'
;MTQALLTPDAKPAAVTGAEPDAQPKKVFVKTYGCQMNVYDSERMGDALTRDGYQTVDSVEAADLVLINTCHIREKAAEKVYSQLGRLAKLKKQRNAEGGDLMVAVAGCVAQAEGSEIIRRAPVVDVVIGPQTYHLLPESLAKARKGERVVETDFPAEDKFDGLPDAPEKSIRARGVAAFLTVQEGCDKFCTFCVVPYTRGSEVSRPVDRIILEAERLAAAGVREITLLGQNVNAWHGKGADGREWGLGELLRRLATIDGIDRLRYTTSHPRDMDDALIAAHCDLPELMPYLHLPVQSGSDRILKAMNRRHTGEDYRRLVERIRAARPDIALSGDFIVGFPGETDADFEDTMQLIRDVTYAAAFSFKYSIRPGTPGAGMDNQVDEAVKSERLLRLQELLSQQTREFGQQCVGKTVELLLEKPGRNTDQIVGRSPWLQPVIVDAKLGKIGDIVKVRITQPGTSSLFAEPVE
;
A
#
# COMPACT_ATOMS: atom_id res chain seq x y z
N MET A 1 -72.21 31.79 32.33
CA MET A 1 -72.25 32.57 31.08
C MET A 1 -70.86 32.54 30.48
N THR A 2 -70.64 31.59 29.57
CA THR A 2 -70.40 31.82 28.12
C THR A 2 -68.94 32.24 27.87
N GLN A 3 -68.04 31.32 27.53
CA GLN A 3 -67.71 30.88 26.16
C GLN A 3 -67.30 32.02 25.21
N ALA A 4 -66.03 31.98 24.77
CA ALA A 4 -65.50 32.29 23.43
C ALA A 4 -63.99 32.62 23.58
N LEU A 5 -63.02 32.14 22.81
CA LEU A 5 -62.93 31.28 21.63
C LEU A 5 -61.47 30.78 21.59
N LEU A 6 -61.27 29.51 21.26
CA LEU A 6 -59.97 28.90 20.99
C LEU A 6 -59.43 29.36 19.63
N THR A 7 -58.17 29.78 19.58
CA THR A 7 -57.31 29.75 18.38
C THR A 7 -56.22 28.70 18.60
N PRO A 8 -56.00 27.75 17.67
CA PRO A 8 -54.95 26.76 17.81
C PRO A 8 -53.59 27.26 17.28
N ASP A 9 -52.56 26.79 17.96
CA ASP A 9 -51.14 27.10 17.81
C ASP A 9 -50.58 27.00 16.38
N ALA A 10 -49.67 27.92 16.09
CA ALA A 10 -48.87 27.99 14.88
C ALA A 10 -47.96 26.75 14.75
N LYS A 11 -48.09 26.04 13.63
CA LYS A 11 -47.11 25.03 13.19
C LYS A 11 -45.79 25.73 12.81
N PRO A 12 -44.62 25.19 13.20
CA PRO A 12 -43.35 25.69 12.72
C PRO A 12 -43.22 25.41 11.22
N ALA A 13 -42.70 26.42 10.51
CA ALA A 13 -42.53 26.42 9.07
C ALA A 13 -41.69 25.24 8.58
N ALA A 14 -42.22 24.52 7.60
CA ALA A 14 -41.49 23.52 6.84
C ALA A 14 -40.32 24.21 6.12
N VAL A 15 -39.10 23.78 6.41
CA VAL A 15 -37.93 24.11 5.60
C VAL A 15 -38.04 23.32 4.30
N THR A 16 -38.72 23.91 3.33
CA THR A 16 -38.75 23.43 1.93
C THR A 16 -37.51 23.98 1.22
N GLY A 17 -36.61 23.10 0.81
CA GLY A 17 -35.46 23.48 0.01
C GLY A 17 -34.41 22.39 -0.17
N ALA A 18 -34.81 21.17 -0.53
CA ALA A 18 -33.89 20.24 -1.20
C ALA A 18 -34.12 20.40 -2.70
N GLU A 19 -33.16 21.00 -3.41
CA GLU A 19 -33.15 21.01 -4.87
C GLU A 19 -33.09 19.57 -5.40
N PRO A 20 -33.81 19.25 -6.49
CA PRO A 20 -33.78 17.92 -7.09
C PRO A 20 -32.54 17.73 -7.98
N ASP A 21 -31.82 16.63 -7.73
CA ASP A 21 -31.16 15.81 -8.75
C ASP A 21 -30.07 16.46 -9.63
N ALA A 22 -28.97 16.91 -9.02
CA ALA A 22 -27.71 17.07 -9.75
C ALA A 22 -27.07 15.68 -9.91
N GLN A 23 -26.83 15.23 -11.15
CA GLN A 23 -26.16 13.95 -11.42
C GLN A 23 -24.84 13.87 -10.63
N PRO A 24 -24.54 12.71 -10.00
CA PRO A 24 -23.32 12.55 -9.24
C PRO A 24 -22.11 12.77 -10.14
N LYS A 25 -21.15 13.57 -9.66
CA LYS A 25 -19.90 13.82 -10.37
C LYS A 25 -19.09 12.53 -10.43
N LYS A 26 -18.35 12.31 -11.50
CA LYS A 26 -17.63 11.05 -11.72
C LYS A 26 -16.13 11.25 -11.57
N VAL A 27 -15.47 10.39 -10.79
CA VAL A 27 -14.02 10.39 -10.64
C VAL A 27 -13.42 9.08 -11.13
N PHE A 28 -12.44 9.17 -12.03
CA PHE A 28 -11.60 8.03 -12.41
C PHE A 28 -10.26 8.15 -11.69
N VAL A 29 -9.91 7.14 -10.88
CA VAL A 29 -8.63 7.12 -10.16
C VAL A 29 -7.69 6.12 -10.82
N LYS A 30 -6.57 6.62 -11.35
CA LYS A 30 -5.48 5.80 -11.87
C LYS A 30 -4.35 5.71 -10.85
N THR A 31 -4.26 4.58 -10.17
CA THR A 31 -3.18 4.30 -9.23
C THR A 31 -1.99 3.62 -9.93
N TYR A 32 -0.80 4.19 -9.75
CA TYR A 32 0.48 3.59 -10.11
C TYR A 32 1.36 3.54 -8.86
N GLY A 33 1.81 2.35 -8.45
CA GLY A 33 2.76 2.30 -7.34
C GLY A 33 2.70 1.07 -6.47
N CYS A 34 2.70 1.33 -5.17
CA CYS A 34 2.68 0.35 -4.09
C CYS A 34 1.33 0.36 -3.35
N GLN A 35 1.23 -0.49 -2.33
CA GLN A 35 0.09 -0.66 -1.46
C GLN A 35 -0.33 0.66 -0.79
N MET A 36 0.64 1.51 -0.42
CA MET A 36 0.36 2.86 0.09
C MET A 36 -0.37 3.73 -0.93
N ASN A 37 0.00 3.68 -2.22
CA ASN A 37 -0.74 4.44 -3.23
C ASN A 37 -2.15 3.89 -3.44
N VAL A 38 -2.38 2.58 -3.25
CA VAL A 38 -3.74 2.01 -3.30
C VAL A 38 -4.57 2.56 -2.14
N TYR A 39 -4.03 2.50 -0.92
CA TYR A 39 -4.65 3.08 0.27
C TYR A 39 -4.91 4.59 0.12
N ASP A 40 -3.92 5.37 -0.31
CA ASP A 40 -4.05 6.81 -0.53
C ASP A 40 -5.15 7.11 -1.57
N SER A 41 -5.25 6.32 -2.65
CA SER A 41 -6.29 6.45 -3.66
C SER A 41 -7.69 6.16 -3.13
N GLU A 42 -7.83 5.13 -2.29
CA GLU A 42 -9.08 4.83 -1.61
C GLU A 42 -9.51 5.98 -0.69
N ARG A 43 -8.58 6.52 0.10
CA ARG A 43 -8.82 7.65 1.00
C ARG A 43 -9.17 8.93 0.26
N MET A 44 -8.53 9.19 -0.88
CA MET A 44 -8.92 10.30 -1.76
C MET A 44 -10.35 10.10 -2.32
N GLY A 45 -10.74 8.87 -2.67
CA GLY A 45 -12.11 8.57 -3.07
C GLY A 45 -13.14 8.84 -1.97
N ASP A 46 -12.82 8.45 -0.73
CA ASP A 46 -13.67 8.72 0.43
C ASP A 46 -13.81 10.22 0.71
N ALA A 47 -12.70 10.97 0.64
CA ALA A 47 -12.69 12.43 0.75
C ALA A 47 -13.62 13.11 -0.26
N LEU A 48 -13.63 12.63 -1.50
CA LEU A 48 -14.44 13.18 -2.58
C LEU A 48 -15.92 12.78 -2.52
N THR A 49 -16.28 11.74 -1.76
CA THR A 49 -17.68 11.29 -1.65
C THR A 49 -18.56 12.36 -1.02
N ARG A 50 -18.04 13.17 -0.09
CA ARG A 50 -18.76 14.32 0.51
C ARG A 50 -19.11 15.40 -0.51
N ASP A 51 -18.35 15.51 -1.58
CA ASP A 51 -18.53 16.50 -2.66
C ASP A 51 -19.41 15.96 -3.81
N GLY A 52 -20.06 14.80 -3.59
CA GLY A 52 -20.96 14.17 -4.56
C GLY A 52 -20.23 13.42 -5.68
N TYR A 53 -18.95 13.08 -5.51
CA TYR A 53 -18.23 12.24 -6.45
C TYR A 53 -18.53 10.76 -6.26
N GLN A 54 -18.62 10.05 -7.38
CA GLN A 54 -18.69 8.61 -7.47
C GLN A 54 -17.55 8.08 -8.35
N THR A 55 -16.87 7.04 -7.89
CA THR A 55 -15.81 6.39 -8.67
C THR A 55 -16.38 5.69 -9.90
N VAL A 56 -15.70 5.82 -11.03
CA VAL A 56 -15.99 5.14 -12.29
C VAL A 56 -14.77 4.39 -12.83
N ASP A 57 -15.00 3.35 -13.64
CA ASP A 57 -13.94 2.48 -14.16
C ASP A 57 -13.37 2.93 -15.52
N SER A 58 -13.93 3.98 -16.13
CA SER A 58 -13.48 4.51 -17.41
C SER A 58 -13.14 5.99 -17.33
N VAL A 59 -12.07 6.38 -18.03
CA VAL A 59 -11.60 7.77 -18.09
C VAL A 59 -12.62 8.64 -18.82
N GLU A 60 -13.28 8.05 -19.82
CA GLU A 60 -14.24 8.72 -20.71
C GLU A 60 -15.51 9.14 -19.99
N ALA A 61 -15.88 8.45 -18.90
CA ALA A 61 -17.05 8.77 -18.10
C ALA A 61 -16.76 9.77 -16.97
N ALA A 62 -15.51 10.18 -16.77
CA ALA A 62 -15.11 10.97 -15.61
C ALA A 62 -15.24 12.49 -15.84
N ASP A 63 -15.59 13.20 -14.77
CA ASP A 63 -15.48 14.66 -14.65
C ASP A 63 -14.18 15.07 -13.93
N LEU A 64 -13.55 14.12 -13.23
CA LEU A 64 -12.23 14.25 -12.62
C LEU A 64 -11.38 13.02 -12.92
N VAL A 65 -10.17 13.23 -13.45
CA VAL A 65 -9.15 12.19 -13.55
C VAL A 65 -8.08 12.43 -12.50
N LEU A 66 -7.93 11.49 -11.57
CA LEU A 66 -6.91 11.52 -10.52
C LEU A 66 -5.82 10.49 -10.82
N ILE A 67 -4.59 10.95 -11.10
CA ILE A 67 -3.44 10.05 -11.27
C ILE A 67 -2.63 10.03 -9.98
N ASN A 68 -2.72 8.94 -9.19
CA ASN A 68 -1.91 8.75 -7.99
C ASN A 68 -0.68 7.91 -8.30
N THR A 69 0.51 8.41 -8.02
CA THR A 69 1.74 7.88 -8.61
C THR A 69 2.90 7.74 -7.60
N CYS A 70 3.60 6.62 -7.68
CA CYS A 70 4.81 6.32 -6.90
C CYS A 70 6.08 6.89 -7.58
N HIS A 71 7.08 7.30 -6.81
CA HIS A 71 8.36 7.81 -7.34
C HIS A 71 9.50 6.76 -7.33
N ILE A 72 9.25 5.58 -6.76
CA ILE A 72 10.30 4.58 -6.50
C ILE A 72 10.61 3.73 -7.74
N ARG A 73 9.65 3.54 -8.65
CA ARG A 73 9.85 2.71 -9.86
C ARG A 73 10.57 3.47 -10.97
N GLU A 74 11.39 2.75 -11.75
CA GLU A 74 12.04 3.32 -12.94
C GLU A 74 11.01 3.91 -13.90
N LYS A 75 11.31 5.10 -14.45
CA LYS A 75 10.46 5.84 -15.39
C LYS A 75 9.07 6.17 -14.87
N ALA A 76 8.89 6.27 -13.54
CA ALA A 76 7.61 6.63 -12.97
C ALA A 76 7.12 8.00 -13.45
N ALA A 77 7.97 9.03 -13.38
CA ALA A 77 7.69 10.37 -13.90
C ALA A 77 7.32 10.36 -15.40
N GLU A 78 8.11 9.69 -16.24
CA GLU A 78 7.85 9.60 -17.68
C GLU A 78 6.48 8.97 -18.00
N LYS A 79 6.08 7.94 -17.23
CA LYS A 79 4.75 7.34 -17.38
C LYS A 79 3.63 8.33 -17.05
N VAL A 80 3.80 9.18 -16.03
CA VAL A 80 2.85 10.24 -15.69
C VAL A 80 2.74 11.22 -16.85
N TYR A 81 3.84 11.75 -17.35
CA TYR A 81 3.83 12.68 -18.47
C TYR A 81 3.23 12.09 -19.75
N SER A 82 3.49 10.80 -20.03
CA SER A 82 2.85 10.10 -21.15
C SER A 82 1.33 10.03 -20.99
N GLN A 83 0.82 9.75 -19.79
CA GLN A 83 -0.63 9.76 -19.51
C GLN A 83 -1.22 11.17 -19.61
N LEU A 84 -0.54 12.19 -19.07
CA LEU A 84 -0.97 13.58 -19.15
C LEU A 84 -1.09 14.06 -20.60
N GLY A 85 -0.19 13.64 -21.49
CA GLY A 85 -0.29 13.93 -22.92
C GLY A 85 -1.54 13.34 -23.58
N ARG A 86 -2.02 12.18 -23.13
CA ARG A 86 -3.29 11.58 -23.60
C ARG A 86 -4.50 12.33 -23.03
N LEU A 87 -4.46 12.66 -21.74
CA LEU A 87 -5.51 13.42 -21.07
C LEU A 87 -5.66 14.84 -21.63
N ALA A 88 -4.58 15.47 -22.09
CA ALA A 88 -4.65 16.77 -22.76
C ALA A 88 -5.54 16.74 -24.01
N LYS A 89 -5.47 15.65 -24.79
CA LYS A 89 -6.35 15.46 -25.96
C LYS A 89 -7.80 15.27 -25.53
N LEU A 90 -8.04 14.43 -24.53
CA LEU A 90 -9.38 14.16 -24.01
C LEU A 90 -10.02 15.43 -23.40
N LYS A 91 -9.30 16.16 -22.56
CA LYS A 91 -9.77 17.41 -21.94
C LYS A 91 -10.11 18.46 -22.99
N LYS A 92 -9.28 18.61 -24.03
CA LYS A 92 -9.59 19.51 -25.15
C LYS A 92 -10.89 19.12 -25.86
N GLN A 93 -11.10 17.83 -26.12
CA GLN A 93 -12.35 17.35 -26.73
C GLN A 93 -13.55 17.61 -25.83
N ARG A 94 -13.48 17.23 -24.54
CA ARG A 94 -14.57 17.42 -23.57
C ARG A 94 -14.93 18.88 -23.39
N ASN A 95 -13.94 19.77 -23.32
CA ASN A 95 -14.19 21.21 -23.19
C ASN A 95 -14.85 21.79 -24.46
N ALA A 96 -14.54 21.26 -25.65
CA ALA A 96 -15.22 21.65 -26.89
C ALA A 96 -16.70 21.20 -26.94
N GLU A 97 -17.03 20.13 -26.22
CA GLU A 97 -18.40 19.62 -26.04
C GLU A 97 -19.13 20.31 -24.86
N GLY A 98 -18.52 21.30 -24.21
CA GLY A 98 -19.09 22.02 -23.06
C GLY A 98 -18.92 21.31 -21.71
N GLY A 99 -18.11 20.24 -21.64
CA GLY A 99 -17.76 19.56 -20.40
C GLY A 99 -16.63 20.25 -19.62
N ASP A 100 -16.53 19.96 -18.33
CA ASP A 100 -15.52 20.51 -17.42
C ASP A 100 -14.67 19.37 -16.81
N LEU A 101 -13.74 18.83 -17.61
CA LEU A 101 -12.87 17.74 -17.16
C LEU A 101 -11.68 18.29 -16.36
N MET A 102 -11.62 17.96 -15.07
CA MET A 102 -10.46 18.25 -14.22
C MET A 102 -9.44 17.11 -14.24
N VAL A 103 -8.16 17.47 -14.12
CA VAL A 103 -7.04 16.52 -14.02
C VAL A 103 -6.20 16.85 -12.79
N ALA A 104 -6.06 15.90 -11.88
CA ALA A 104 -5.25 15.99 -10.69
C ALA A 104 -4.13 14.95 -10.69
N VAL A 105 -2.94 15.32 -10.22
CA VAL A 105 -1.80 14.41 -10.04
C VAL A 105 -1.46 14.35 -8.55
N ALA A 106 -1.43 13.13 -8.01
CA ALA A 106 -1.20 12.86 -6.59
C ALA A 106 -0.01 11.93 -6.36
N GLY A 107 0.45 11.88 -5.11
CA GLY A 107 1.42 10.89 -4.63
C GLY A 107 2.88 11.35 -4.72
N CYS A 108 3.81 10.41 -4.63
CA CYS A 108 5.23 10.72 -4.46
C CYS A 108 5.87 11.47 -5.64
N VAL A 109 5.42 11.26 -6.89
CA VAL A 109 5.91 12.06 -8.03
C VAL A 109 5.36 13.49 -7.96
N ALA A 110 4.10 13.65 -7.56
CA ALA A 110 3.50 14.97 -7.33
C ALA A 110 4.31 15.74 -6.28
N GLN A 111 4.68 15.08 -5.18
CA GLN A 111 5.55 15.64 -4.16
C GLN A 111 6.95 16.02 -4.65
N ALA A 112 7.56 15.16 -5.48
CA ALA A 112 8.92 15.37 -5.94
C ALA A 112 9.04 16.46 -7.02
N GLU A 113 8.08 16.54 -7.93
CA GLU A 113 8.11 17.49 -9.05
C GLU A 113 7.32 18.78 -8.79
N GLY A 114 6.30 18.73 -7.92
CA GLY A 114 5.51 19.90 -7.50
C GLY A 114 5.05 20.77 -8.67
N SER A 115 5.46 22.05 -8.65
CA SER A 115 5.12 23.04 -9.67
C SER A 115 5.64 22.72 -11.08
N GLU A 116 6.69 21.90 -11.22
CA GLU A 116 7.21 21.52 -12.54
C GLU A 116 6.21 20.68 -13.33
N ILE A 117 5.32 19.93 -12.67
CA ILE A 117 4.24 19.21 -13.35
C ILE A 117 3.31 20.19 -14.07
N ILE A 118 2.90 21.26 -13.40
CA ILE A 118 2.00 22.27 -13.99
C ILE A 118 2.71 22.99 -15.14
N ARG A 119 3.99 23.33 -14.98
CA ARG A 119 4.79 23.98 -16.01
C ARG A 119 4.94 23.11 -17.26
N ARG A 120 5.23 21.81 -17.10
CA ARG A 120 5.46 20.86 -18.20
C ARG A 120 4.17 20.30 -18.80
N ALA A 121 3.11 20.21 -18.01
CA ALA A 121 1.81 19.68 -18.42
C ALA A 121 0.66 20.58 -17.94
N PRO A 122 0.38 21.70 -18.65
CA PRO A 122 -0.67 22.66 -18.27
C PRO A 122 -2.11 22.11 -18.28
N VAL A 123 -2.29 20.84 -18.67
CA VAL A 123 -3.55 20.11 -18.54
C VAL A 123 -3.94 19.89 -17.07
N VAL A 124 -2.94 19.81 -16.17
CA VAL A 124 -3.10 19.50 -14.75
C VAL A 124 -3.59 20.71 -13.96
N ASP A 125 -4.70 20.54 -13.25
CA ASP A 125 -5.35 21.58 -12.45
C ASP A 125 -4.88 21.57 -10.99
N VAL A 126 -4.63 20.37 -10.45
CA VAL A 126 -4.21 20.17 -9.06
C VAL A 126 -3.02 19.21 -8.99
N VAL A 127 -2.00 19.58 -8.23
CA VAL A 127 -0.88 18.71 -7.82
C VAL A 127 -0.93 18.56 -6.32
N ILE A 128 -0.95 17.33 -5.80
CA ILE A 128 -1.13 17.08 -4.37
C ILE A 128 -0.16 16.00 -3.84
N GLY A 129 0.55 16.34 -2.78
CA GLY A 129 1.47 15.46 -2.09
C GLY A 129 0.77 14.31 -1.35
N PRO A 130 1.50 13.25 -0.99
CA PRO A 130 0.94 12.16 -0.19
C PRO A 130 0.61 12.58 1.24
N GLN A 131 1.10 13.74 1.73
CA GLN A 131 0.79 14.25 3.08
C GLN A 131 -0.40 15.22 3.11
N THR A 132 -0.84 15.71 1.96
CA THR A 132 -1.83 16.78 1.85
C THR A 132 -3.11 16.36 1.16
N TYR A 133 -3.27 15.09 0.78
CA TYR A 133 -4.42 14.64 -0.02
C TYR A 133 -5.80 14.80 0.64
N HIS A 134 -5.86 15.05 1.95
CA HIS A 134 -7.09 15.43 2.65
C HIS A 134 -7.61 16.82 2.20
N LEU A 135 -6.74 17.67 1.67
CA LEU A 135 -7.06 18.99 1.08
C LEU A 135 -7.56 18.88 -0.37
N LEU A 136 -7.68 17.67 -0.94
CA LEU A 136 -8.09 17.49 -2.33
C LEU A 136 -9.46 18.13 -2.65
N PRO A 137 -10.51 18.01 -1.80
CA PRO A 137 -11.79 18.69 -2.03
C PRO A 137 -11.64 20.21 -2.18
N GLU A 138 -10.94 20.85 -1.25
CA GLU A 138 -10.69 22.30 -1.27
C GLU A 138 -9.85 22.72 -2.48
N SER A 139 -8.81 21.93 -2.80
CA SER A 139 -7.92 22.16 -3.95
C SER A 139 -8.69 22.13 -5.27
N LEU A 140 -9.62 21.19 -5.43
CA LEU A 140 -10.47 21.11 -6.62
C LEU A 140 -11.45 22.29 -6.67
N ALA A 141 -11.97 22.75 -5.53
CA ALA A 141 -12.84 23.92 -5.48
C ALA A 141 -12.12 25.21 -5.90
N LYS A 142 -10.86 25.40 -5.47
CA LYS A 142 -9.98 26.51 -5.94
C LYS A 142 -9.70 26.38 -7.44
N ALA A 143 -9.35 25.17 -7.90
CA ALA A 143 -9.05 24.94 -9.31
C ALA A 143 -10.22 25.27 -10.25
N ARG A 144 -11.46 24.97 -9.84
CA ARG A 144 -12.67 25.37 -10.58
C ARG A 144 -12.87 26.87 -10.70
N LYS A 145 -12.30 27.67 -9.79
CA LYS A 145 -12.31 29.14 -9.86
C LYS A 145 -11.22 29.70 -10.79
N GLY A 146 -10.44 28.82 -11.43
CA GLY A 146 -9.37 29.18 -12.36
C GLY A 146 -7.97 29.19 -11.74
N GLU A 147 -7.82 28.78 -10.48
CA GLU A 147 -6.52 28.69 -9.82
C GLU A 147 -5.75 27.43 -10.25
N ARG A 148 -4.42 27.50 -10.24
CA ARG A 148 -3.55 26.33 -10.36
C ARG A 148 -3.05 25.98 -8.97
N VAL A 149 -3.38 24.79 -8.48
CA VAL A 149 -3.14 24.42 -7.08
C VAL A 149 -1.99 23.41 -6.98
N VAL A 150 -1.03 23.70 -6.10
CA VAL A 150 0.07 22.80 -5.75
C VAL A 150 0.14 22.70 -4.23
N GLU A 151 -0.33 21.58 -3.69
CA GLU A 151 -0.31 21.28 -2.25
C GLU A 151 0.76 20.21 -1.98
N THR A 152 2.02 20.62 -1.87
CA THR A 152 3.15 19.69 -1.63
C THR A 152 3.95 20.05 -0.38
N ASP A 153 3.42 20.88 0.50
CA ASP A 153 4.06 21.15 1.78
C ASP A 153 3.87 19.98 2.76
N PHE A 154 4.72 19.91 3.78
CA PHE A 154 4.59 18.97 4.89
C PHE A 154 3.92 19.69 6.06
N PRO A 155 2.58 19.62 6.21
CA PRO A 155 1.89 20.28 7.31
C PRO A 155 2.28 19.63 8.64
N ALA A 156 2.22 20.42 9.72
CA ALA A 156 2.41 19.91 11.08
C ALA A 156 1.17 19.17 11.62
N GLU A 157 0.00 19.45 11.03
CA GLU A 157 -1.27 18.82 11.38
C GLU A 157 -1.37 17.41 10.79
N ASP A 158 -1.96 16.48 11.55
CA ASP A 158 -2.17 15.12 11.10
C ASP A 158 -3.32 15.07 10.08
N LYS A 159 -3.01 14.70 8.83
CA LYS A 159 -4.01 14.56 7.77
C LYS A 159 -5.13 13.59 8.11
N PHE A 160 -4.89 12.60 8.98
CA PHE A 160 -5.90 11.61 9.36
C PHE A 160 -7.03 12.24 10.18
N ASP A 161 -6.80 13.37 10.86
CA ASP A 161 -7.87 14.13 11.52
C ASP A 161 -8.76 14.87 10.50
N GLY A 162 -8.22 15.19 9.32
CA GLY A 162 -8.97 15.84 8.23
C GLY A 162 -9.70 14.88 7.28
N LEU A 163 -9.39 13.57 7.32
CA LEU A 163 -10.00 12.59 6.43
C LEU A 163 -11.37 12.11 6.96
N PRO A 164 -12.37 11.97 6.08
CA PRO A 164 -13.62 11.35 6.48
C PRO A 164 -13.46 9.87 6.79
N ASP A 165 -14.35 9.39 7.65
CA ASP A 165 -14.60 7.96 7.77
C ASP A 165 -15.11 7.41 6.43
N ALA A 166 -14.54 6.28 6.02
CA ALA A 166 -14.97 5.59 4.81
C ALA A 166 -16.39 5.04 5.01
N PRO A 167 -17.34 5.27 4.08
CA PRO A 167 -18.67 4.70 4.17
C PRO A 167 -18.61 3.16 4.16
N GLU A 168 -19.39 2.51 5.02
CA GLU A 168 -19.44 1.04 5.13
C GLU A 168 -19.71 0.34 3.78
N LYS A 169 -20.58 0.94 2.94
CA LYS A 169 -20.85 0.46 1.58
C LYS A 169 -19.59 0.48 0.69
N SER A 170 -18.77 1.51 0.82
CA SER A 170 -17.51 1.65 0.07
C SER A 170 -16.50 0.61 0.53
N ILE A 171 -16.39 0.35 1.83
CA ILE A 171 -15.52 -0.69 2.39
C ILE A 171 -15.94 -2.06 1.87
N ARG A 172 -17.23 -2.40 1.98
CA ARG A 172 -17.79 -3.67 1.47
C ARG A 172 -17.51 -3.91 -0.01
N ALA A 173 -17.58 -2.86 -0.83
CA ALA A 173 -17.31 -2.96 -2.25
C ALA A 173 -15.84 -3.26 -2.58
N ARG A 174 -14.90 -2.93 -1.69
CA ARG A 174 -13.45 -3.21 -1.87
C ARG A 174 -13.10 -4.67 -1.59
N GLY A 175 -13.88 -5.34 -0.74
CA GLY A 175 -13.76 -6.77 -0.48
C GLY A 175 -13.45 -7.09 0.98
N VAL A 176 -12.91 -8.29 1.20
CA VAL A 176 -12.73 -8.89 2.54
C VAL A 176 -11.31 -8.74 3.10
N ALA A 177 -10.43 -8.08 2.36
CA ALA A 177 -9.07 -7.75 2.78
C ALA A 177 -8.85 -6.25 2.61
N ALA A 178 -8.21 -5.61 3.58
CA ALA A 178 -7.97 -4.16 3.56
C ALA A 178 -6.54 -3.80 4.00
N PHE A 179 -6.09 -2.65 3.50
CA PHE A 179 -4.88 -2.00 3.98
C PHE A 179 -5.23 -1.02 5.11
N LEU A 180 -4.41 -1.01 6.16
CA LEU A 180 -4.53 -0.10 7.28
C LEU A 180 -3.17 0.54 7.54
N THR A 181 -3.02 1.82 7.19
CA THR A 181 -1.77 2.54 7.46
C THR A 181 -1.62 2.77 8.96
N VAL A 182 -0.50 2.42 9.56
CA VAL A 182 -0.22 2.67 11.00
C VAL A 182 0.85 3.74 11.21
N GLN A 183 1.67 3.98 10.19
CA GLN A 183 2.80 4.89 10.24
C GLN A 183 3.01 5.52 8.87
N GLU A 184 3.55 6.72 8.85
CA GLU A 184 3.98 7.40 7.64
C GLU A 184 5.40 7.94 7.76
N GLY A 185 6.03 8.19 6.60
CA GLY A 185 7.41 8.67 6.56
C GLY A 185 8.42 7.65 7.09
N CYS A 186 9.69 8.01 7.03
CA CYS A 186 10.77 7.09 7.39
C CYS A 186 12.06 7.85 7.73
N ASP A 187 12.62 7.59 8.92
CA ASP A 187 13.83 8.26 9.41
C ASP A 187 15.10 7.42 9.22
N LYS A 188 15.05 6.37 8.39
CA LYS A 188 16.25 5.54 8.13
C LYS A 188 17.27 6.22 7.22
N PHE A 189 16.83 7.15 6.36
CA PHE A 189 17.68 7.85 5.39
C PHE A 189 18.63 6.92 4.64
N CYS A 190 18.10 5.78 4.13
CA CYS A 190 18.89 4.90 3.27
C CYS A 190 19.32 5.68 2.02
N THR A 191 20.58 5.58 1.62
CA THR A 191 21.18 6.50 0.63
C THR A 191 20.54 6.42 -0.75
N PHE A 192 19.88 5.30 -1.08
CA PHE A 192 19.13 5.12 -2.33
C PHE A 192 17.66 5.57 -2.25
N CYS A 193 17.12 5.83 -1.05
CA CYS A 193 15.69 5.94 -0.82
C CYS A 193 15.20 7.39 -0.88
N VAL A 194 14.14 7.64 -1.65
CA VAL A 194 13.51 8.96 -1.81
C VAL A 194 12.40 9.22 -0.80
N VAL A 195 12.02 8.22 0.00
CA VAL A 195 10.89 8.28 0.91
C VAL A 195 10.97 9.45 1.90
N PRO A 196 12.10 9.72 2.59
CA PRO A 196 12.17 10.82 3.56
C PRO A 196 11.82 12.18 2.93
N TYR A 197 12.14 12.35 1.65
CA TYR A 197 11.91 13.59 0.90
C TYR A 197 10.52 13.67 0.27
N THR A 198 9.83 12.53 0.12
CA THR A 198 8.53 12.45 -0.56
C THR A 198 7.36 12.08 0.35
N ARG A 199 7.62 11.63 1.58
CA ARG A 199 6.58 11.31 2.57
C ARG A 199 6.86 11.90 3.94
N GLY A 200 7.96 12.64 4.11
CA GLY A 200 8.31 13.31 5.36
C GLY A 200 9.00 12.40 6.38
N SER A 201 9.14 12.94 7.58
CA SER A 201 9.68 12.25 8.76
C SER A 201 8.78 11.13 9.24
N GLU A 202 9.35 10.20 9.98
CA GLU A 202 8.61 9.10 10.59
C GLU A 202 7.57 9.61 11.61
N VAL A 203 6.30 9.27 11.41
CA VAL A 203 5.19 9.58 12.30
C VAL A 203 4.32 8.34 12.49
N SER A 204 4.11 7.95 13.74
CA SER A 204 3.26 6.82 14.11
C SER A 204 1.84 7.31 14.44
N ARG A 205 0.82 6.65 13.88
CA ARG A 205 -0.57 6.95 14.22
C ARG A 205 -0.89 6.49 15.64
N PRO A 206 -1.70 7.24 16.41
CA PRO A 206 -2.15 6.83 17.74
C PRO A 206 -2.90 5.49 17.74
N VAL A 207 -2.73 4.71 18.82
CA VAL A 207 -3.34 3.38 18.98
C VAL A 207 -4.85 3.42 18.82
N ASP A 208 -5.53 4.33 19.51
CA ASP A 208 -6.99 4.47 19.50
C ASP A 208 -7.54 4.73 18.08
N ARG A 209 -6.84 5.54 17.28
CA ARG A 209 -7.20 5.80 15.88
C ARG A 209 -7.06 4.57 15.00
N ILE A 210 -5.98 3.80 15.17
CA ILE A 210 -5.74 2.55 14.43
C ILE A 210 -6.82 1.52 14.79
N ILE A 211 -7.08 1.33 16.07
CA ILE A 211 -8.08 0.38 16.56
C ILE A 211 -9.49 0.75 16.08
N LEU A 212 -9.89 2.02 16.17
CA LEU A 212 -11.19 2.48 15.70
C LEU A 212 -11.38 2.22 14.20
N GLU A 213 -10.34 2.44 13.39
CA GLU A 213 -10.39 2.14 11.96
C GLU A 213 -10.49 0.63 11.70
N ALA A 214 -9.71 -0.18 12.42
CA ALA A 214 -9.76 -1.65 12.31
C ALA A 214 -11.14 -2.21 12.69
N GLU A 215 -11.76 -1.72 13.77
CA GLU A 215 -13.11 -2.11 14.21
C GLU A 215 -14.17 -1.77 13.16
N ARG A 216 -14.04 -0.62 12.47
CA ARG A 216 -14.93 -0.25 11.36
C ARG A 216 -14.75 -1.14 10.13
N LEU A 217 -13.50 -1.48 9.79
CA LEU A 217 -13.21 -2.44 8.72
C LEU A 217 -13.84 -3.80 9.04
N ALA A 218 -13.66 -4.29 10.27
CA ALA A 218 -14.25 -5.54 10.74
C ALA A 218 -15.78 -5.52 10.66
N ALA A 219 -16.42 -4.46 11.16
CA ALA A 219 -17.87 -4.29 11.10
C ALA A 219 -18.43 -4.26 9.67
N ALA A 220 -17.64 -3.79 8.70
CA ALA A 220 -17.98 -3.81 7.29
C ALA A 220 -17.77 -5.18 6.62
N GLY A 221 -17.19 -6.18 7.31
CA GLY A 221 -16.95 -7.52 6.80
C GLY A 221 -15.54 -7.77 6.27
N VAL A 222 -14.57 -6.90 6.57
CA VAL A 222 -13.15 -7.17 6.32
C VAL A 222 -12.68 -8.22 7.32
N ARG A 223 -12.03 -9.27 6.82
CA ARG A 223 -11.51 -10.40 7.60
C ARG A 223 -9.98 -10.42 7.69
N GLU A 224 -9.29 -9.81 6.72
CA GLU A 224 -7.82 -9.68 6.72
C GLU A 224 -7.40 -8.20 6.68
N ILE A 225 -6.54 -7.79 7.62
CA ILE A 225 -5.91 -6.46 7.65
C ILE A 225 -4.41 -6.59 7.39
N THR A 226 -3.90 -5.84 6.42
CA THR A 226 -2.46 -5.65 6.21
C THR A 226 -2.05 -4.26 6.68
N LEU A 227 -1.26 -4.21 7.75
CA LEU A 227 -0.69 -2.97 8.27
C LEU A 227 0.36 -2.41 7.30
N LEU A 228 0.22 -1.13 6.99
CA LEU A 228 1.13 -0.40 6.12
C LEU A 228 1.93 0.65 6.88
N GLY A 229 3.18 0.82 6.45
CA GLY A 229 4.06 1.93 6.81
C GLY A 229 5.05 2.16 5.68
N GLN A 230 6.03 3.05 5.88
CA GLN A 230 7.26 3.02 5.07
C GLN A 230 8.36 2.22 5.77
N ASN A 231 8.26 2.11 7.10
CA ASN A 231 9.04 1.24 7.95
C ASN A 231 8.14 0.70 9.08
N VAL A 232 7.19 -0.16 8.72
CA VAL A 232 6.01 -0.49 9.58
C VAL A 232 6.37 -1.00 10.97
N ASN A 233 7.50 -1.69 11.12
CA ASN A 233 7.94 -2.25 12.39
C ASN A 233 8.74 -1.27 13.26
N ALA A 234 8.90 -0.01 12.85
CA ALA A 234 9.28 1.08 13.75
C ALA A 234 8.09 1.80 14.38
N TRP A 235 6.86 1.35 14.09
CA TRP A 235 5.67 1.91 14.72
C TRP A 235 5.79 1.81 16.24
N HIS A 236 5.46 2.91 16.90
CA HIS A 236 5.39 3.00 18.34
C HIS A 236 4.25 3.91 18.75
N GLY A 237 3.62 3.64 19.89
CA GLY A 237 2.52 4.45 20.38
C GLY A 237 2.19 4.18 21.83
N LYS A 238 1.49 5.12 22.47
CA LYS A 238 1.04 4.94 23.86
C LYS A 238 -0.17 4.00 23.90
N GLY A 239 0.00 2.88 24.60
CA GLY A 239 -1.05 1.90 24.84
C GLY A 239 -2.10 2.35 25.86
N ALA A 240 -3.17 1.57 25.96
CA ALA A 240 -4.25 1.81 26.92
C ALA A 240 -3.79 1.69 28.39
N ASP A 241 -2.71 0.94 28.64
CA ASP A 241 -2.06 0.82 29.94
C ASP A 241 -1.06 1.95 30.24
N GLY A 242 -0.95 2.93 29.34
CA GLY A 242 -0.07 4.08 29.46
C GLY A 242 1.40 3.81 29.13
N ARG A 243 1.78 2.55 28.83
CA ARG A 243 3.13 2.20 28.37
C ARG A 243 3.30 2.50 26.89
N GLU A 244 4.54 2.63 26.47
CA GLU A 244 4.88 2.64 25.04
C GLU A 244 4.77 1.20 24.51
N TRP A 245 4.09 1.06 23.37
CA TRP A 245 3.89 -0.19 22.64
C TRP A 245 4.69 -0.15 21.36
N GLY A 246 5.27 -1.29 20.98
CA GLY A 246 5.80 -1.51 19.63
C GLY A 246 4.77 -2.21 18.74
N LEU A 247 5.18 -2.56 17.52
CA LEU A 247 4.29 -3.24 16.56
C LEU A 247 3.77 -4.59 17.11
N GLY A 248 4.58 -5.30 17.90
CA GLY A 248 4.17 -6.56 18.53
C GLY A 248 2.93 -6.41 19.43
N GLU A 249 2.91 -5.43 20.32
CA GLU A 249 1.75 -5.14 21.17
C GLU A 249 0.54 -4.65 20.37
N LEU A 250 0.74 -3.82 19.34
CA LEU A 250 -0.34 -3.37 18.47
C LEU A 250 -1.01 -4.56 17.77
N LEU A 251 -0.24 -5.49 17.23
CA LEU A 251 -0.76 -6.71 16.60
C LEU A 251 -1.55 -7.57 17.59
N ARG A 252 -1.07 -7.70 18.84
CA ARG A 252 -1.82 -8.41 19.89
C ARG A 252 -3.15 -7.74 20.19
N ARG A 253 -3.22 -6.40 20.23
CA ARG A 253 -4.49 -5.69 20.41
C ARG A 253 -5.41 -5.83 19.20
N LEU A 254 -4.89 -5.77 17.98
CA LEU A 254 -5.68 -5.94 16.76
C LEU A 254 -6.25 -7.36 16.63
N ALA A 255 -5.51 -8.38 17.06
CA ALA A 255 -5.96 -9.77 17.04
C ALA A 255 -7.17 -10.04 17.95
N THR A 256 -7.46 -9.15 18.90
CA THR A 256 -8.66 -9.24 19.77
C THR A 256 -9.92 -8.63 19.16
N ILE A 257 -9.84 -8.05 17.94
CA ILE A 257 -11.00 -7.44 17.29
C ILE A 257 -11.85 -8.53 16.64
N ASP A 258 -13.09 -8.67 17.13
CA ASP A 258 -14.07 -9.58 16.53
C ASP A 258 -14.27 -9.29 15.04
N GLY A 259 -14.15 -10.32 14.22
CA GLY A 259 -14.28 -10.24 12.75
C GLY A 259 -12.95 -10.11 12.00
N ILE A 260 -11.84 -9.86 12.68
CA ILE A 260 -10.50 -9.91 12.07
C ILE A 260 -9.88 -11.28 12.31
N ASP A 261 -9.83 -12.10 11.26
CA ASP A 261 -9.23 -13.45 11.33
C ASP A 261 -7.75 -13.46 10.98
N ARG A 262 -7.28 -12.45 10.23
CA ARG A 262 -5.93 -12.43 9.68
C ARG A 262 -5.30 -11.05 9.76
N LEU A 263 -4.05 -11.03 10.23
CA LEU A 263 -3.19 -9.87 10.29
C LEU A 263 -1.93 -10.11 9.48
N ARG A 264 -1.49 -9.05 8.81
CA ARG A 264 -0.20 -8.98 8.10
C ARG A 264 0.40 -7.61 8.30
N TYR A 265 1.67 -7.49 7.97
CA TYR A 265 2.33 -6.21 7.79
C TYR A 265 3.37 -6.32 6.69
N THR A 266 3.74 -5.18 6.09
CA THR A 266 4.78 -5.13 5.06
C THR A 266 5.58 -3.85 5.15
N THR A 267 6.73 -3.79 4.47
CA THR A 267 7.75 -2.73 4.55
C THR A 267 8.50 -2.69 5.88
N SER A 268 9.10 -3.81 6.26
CA SER A 268 9.85 -3.92 7.52
C SER A 268 11.33 -3.59 7.35
N HIS A 269 11.99 -3.11 8.40
CA HIS A 269 13.43 -2.95 8.44
C HIS A 269 14.05 -3.97 9.44
N PRO A 270 15.13 -4.70 9.07
CA PRO A 270 15.76 -5.71 9.94
C PRO A 270 16.10 -5.21 11.35
N ARG A 271 16.58 -3.96 11.46
CA ARG A 271 16.93 -3.34 12.75
C ARG A 271 15.77 -3.10 13.71
N ASP A 272 14.53 -3.03 13.21
CA ASP A 272 13.35 -2.76 14.03
C ASP A 272 12.53 -4.04 14.26
N MET A 273 13.14 -5.21 14.02
CA MET A 273 12.52 -6.50 14.33
C MET A 273 12.89 -6.90 15.77
N ASP A 274 12.13 -6.37 16.72
CA ASP A 274 12.34 -6.59 18.15
C ASP A 274 11.79 -7.94 18.65
N ASP A 275 12.07 -8.24 19.92
CA ASP A 275 11.69 -9.50 20.55
C ASP A 275 10.17 -9.64 20.70
N ALA A 276 9.46 -8.53 20.92
CA ALA A 276 8.01 -8.53 21.07
C ALA A 276 7.29 -8.89 19.76
N LEU A 277 7.80 -8.38 18.63
CA LEU A 277 7.30 -8.69 17.30
C LEU A 277 7.67 -10.11 16.86
N ILE A 278 8.86 -10.61 17.19
CA ILE A 278 9.22 -12.02 16.96
C ILE A 278 8.30 -12.94 17.79
N ALA A 279 8.05 -12.60 19.06
CA ALA A 279 7.13 -13.34 19.91
C ALA A 279 5.70 -13.30 19.37
N ALA A 280 5.25 -12.18 18.78
CA ALA A 280 3.93 -12.10 18.15
C ALA A 280 3.76 -13.11 17.00
N HIS A 281 4.80 -13.36 16.19
CA HIS A 281 4.77 -14.43 15.19
C HIS A 281 4.67 -15.83 15.80
N CYS A 282 5.19 -16.04 17.01
CA CYS A 282 5.03 -17.31 17.71
C CYS A 282 3.61 -17.49 18.24
N ASP A 283 3.09 -16.45 18.91
CA ASP A 283 1.93 -16.55 19.78
C ASP A 283 0.59 -16.29 19.08
N LEU A 284 0.57 -15.47 18.03
CA LEU A 284 -0.68 -15.02 17.40
C LEU A 284 -1.02 -15.86 16.17
N PRO A 285 -2.06 -16.72 16.22
CA PRO A 285 -2.51 -17.45 15.04
C PRO A 285 -3.08 -16.53 13.95
N GLU A 286 -3.61 -15.36 14.32
CA GLU A 286 -4.11 -14.34 13.39
C GLU A 286 -2.96 -13.72 12.59
N LEU A 287 -1.75 -13.65 13.15
CA LEU A 287 -0.58 -13.12 12.45
C LEU A 287 -0.05 -14.16 11.47
N MET A 288 -0.37 -13.93 10.20
CA MET A 288 -0.05 -14.89 9.16
C MET A 288 1.47 -15.08 9.00
N PRO A 289 1.95 -16.31 8.76
CA PRO A 289 3.38 -16.67 8.76
C PRO A 289 4.09 -16.21 7.48
N TYR A 290 3.95 -14.94 7.11
CA TYR A 290 4.61 -14.30 5.99
C TYR A 290 5.28 -13.01 6.48
N LEU A 291 6.58 -12.88 6.22
CA LEU A 291 7.35 -11.72 6.62
C LEU A 291 8.13 -11.15 5.44
N HIS A 292 7.79 -9.91 5.06
CA HIS A 292 8.58 -9.13 4.14
C HIS A 292 9.65 -8.33 4.90
N LEU A 293 10.91 -8.74 4.76
CA LEU A 293 12.08 -8.22 5.48
C LEU A 293 13.24 -7.89 4.52
N PRO A 294 13.21 -6.75 3.82
CA PRO A 294 14.26 -6.37 2.89
C PRO A 294 15.64 -6.12 3.52
N VAL A 295 16.65 -6.87 3.09
CA VAL A 295 18.07 -6.62 3.41
C VAL A 295 18.74 -5.70 2.39
N GLN A 296 18.26 -5.67 1.14
CA GLN A 296 18.76 -4.90 -0.01
C GLN A 296 20.04 -5.45 -0.65
N SER A 297 21.04 -5.86 0.14
CA SER A 297 22.30 -6.47 -0.33
C SER A 297 22.82 -7.48 0.69
N GLY A 298 23.69 -8.42 0.28
CA GLY A 298 24.41 -9.30 1.21
C GLY A 298 25.84 -8.85 1.53
N SER A 299 26.36 -7.81 0.86
CA SER A 299 27.69 -7.26 1.14
C SER A 299 27.62 -6.22 2.26
N ASP A 300 28.40 -6.40 3.31
CA ASP A 300 28.52 -5.45 4.42
C ASP A 300 29.01 -4.07 3.95
N ARG A 301 29.88 -4.03 2.94
CA ARG A 301 30.39 -2.80 2.36
C ARG A 301 29.28 -2.02 1.67
N ILE A 302 28.44 -2.72 0.89
CA ILE A 302 27.29 -2.12 0.21
C ILE A 302 26.19 -1.76 1.20
N LEU A 303 25.88 -2.61 2.17
CA LEU A 303 24.93 -2.30 3.26
C LEU A 303 25.34 -1.05 4.04
N LYS A 304 26.64 -0.89 4.33
CA LYS A 304 27.18 0.33 4.94
C LYS A 304 27.00 1.54 4.03
N ALA A 305 27.34 1.44 2.74
CA ALA A 305 27.16 2.52 1.77
C ALA A 305 25.68 2.89 1.55
N MET A 306 24.77 1.92 1.70
CA MET A 306 23.33 2.09 1.68
C MET A 306 22.76 2.74 2.97
N ASN A 307 23.59 2.94 4.00
CA ASN A 307 23.19 3.37 5.34
C ASN A 307 22.15 2.42 5.99
N ARG A 308 22.35 1.10 5.87
CA ARG A 308 21.45 0.08 6.45
C ARG A 308 21.67 -0.17 7.94
N ARG A 309 22.87 0.13 8.45
CA ARG A 309 23.27 -0.02 9.87
C ARG A 309 23.09 -1.45 10.44
N HIS A 310 23.26 -2.47 9.60
CA HIS A 310 23.35 -3.89 9.95
C HIS A 310 24.25 -4.59 8.92
N THR A 311 24.75 -5.77 9.26
CA THR A 311 25.54 -6.63 8.37
C THR A 311 24.70 -7.79 7.81
N GLY A 312 25.25 -8.52 6.83
CA GLY A 312 24.68 -9.77 6.37
C GLY A 312 24.66 -10.85 7.45
N GLU A 313 25.60 -10.82 8.41
CA GLU A 313 25.62 -11.74 9.54
C GLU A 313 24.51 -11.42 10.56
N ASP A 314 24.30 -10.13 10.87
CA ASP A 314 23.18 -9.67 11.72
C ASP A 314 21.84 -10.15 11.14
N TYR A 315 21.69 -10.03 9.83
CA TYR A 315 20.49 -10.47 9.13
C TYR A 315 20.27 -11.98 9.21
N ARG A 316 21.31 -12.80 9.02
CA ARG A 316 21.23 -14.26 9.16
C ARG A 316 20.81 -14.67 10.58
N ARG A 317 21.45 -14.12 11.61
CA ARG A 317 21.09 -14.36 13.02
C ARG A 317 19.65 -13.97 13.30
N LEU A 318 19.19 -12.84 12.76
CA LEU A 318 17.81 -12.41 12.91
C LEU A 318 16.83 -13.42 12.27
N VAL A 319 17.11 -13.86 11.04
CA VAL A 319 16.31 -14.87 10.35
C VAL A 319 16.25 -16.18 11.12
N GLU A 320 17.37 -16.64 11.69
CA GLU A 320 17.42 -17.84 12.53
C GLU A 320 16.48 -17.73 13.74
N ARG A 321 16.51 -16.59 14.45
CA ARG A 321 15.61 -16.31 15.58
C ARG A 321 14.14 -16.31 15.18
N ILE A 322 13.82 -15.69 14.04
CA ILE A 322 12.45 -15.64 13.51
C ILE A 322 11.97 -17.06 13.16
N ARG A 323 12.79 -17.87 12.49
CA ARG A 323 12.45 -19.27 12.16
C ARG A 323 12.34 -20.17 13.38
N ALA A 324 13.13 -19.91 14.42
CA ALA A 324 12.98 -20.62 15.69
C ALA A 324 11.62 -20.32 16.35
N ALA A 325 11.14 -19.07 16.27
CA ALA A 325 9.83 -18.67 16.79
C ALA A 325 8.65 -19.14 15.92
N ARG A 326 8.80 -19.12 14.58
CA ARG A 326 7.77 -19.51 13.61
C ARG A 326 8.38 -20.37 12.48
N PRO A 327 8.46 -21.71 12.65
CA PRO A 327 9.18 -22.59 11.70
C PRO A 327 8.62 -22.64 10.27
N ASP A 328 7.32 -22.39 10.10
CA ASP A 328 6.63 -22.35 8.82
C ASP A 328 6.61 -20.94 8.17
N ILE A 329 7.38 -19.98 8.69
CA ILE A 329 7.40 -18.61 8.15
C ILE A 329 7.99 -18.55 6.74
N ALA A 330 7.25 -17.91 5.83
CA ALA A 330 7.73 -17.57 4.50
C ALA A 330 8.36 -16.18 4.50
N LEU A 331 9.61 -16.09 4.04
CA LEU A 331 10.31 -14.82 3.92
C LEU A 331 10.14 -14.23 2.53
N SER A 332 9.98 -12.91 2.50
CA SER A 332 10.13 -12.09 1.32
C SER A 332 11.14 -10.98 1.53
N GLY A 333 11.82 -10.55 0.47
CA GLY A 333 12.81 -9.48 0.56
C GLY A 333 12.90 -8.67 -0.73
N ASP A 334 13.62 -7.55 -0.63
CA ASP A 334 14.02 -6.73 -1.78
C ASP A 334 15.54 -6.75 -1.93
N PHE A 335 16.00 -6.75 -3.17
CA PHE A 335 17.41 -6.74 -3.55
C PHE A 335 17.67 -5.68 -4.62
N ILE A 336 18.75 -4.92 -4.45
CA ILE A 336 19.20 -3.90 -5.39
C ILE A 336 20.56 -4.32 -5.92
N VAL A 337 20.67 -4.51 -7.24
CA VAL A 337 21.94 -4.79 -7.92
C VAL A 337 22.50 -3.55 -8.60
N GLY A 338 23.81 -3.46 -8.69
CA GLY A 338 24.51 -2.36 -9.36
C GLY A 338 24.45 -1.04 -8.58
N PHE A 339 24.38 -1.11 -7.24
CA PHE A 339 24.53 0.08 -6.40
C PHE A 339 25.91 0.74 -6.65
N PRO A 340 26.06 2.07 -6.51
CA PRO A 340 27.34 2.73 -6.79
C PRO A 340 28.50 2.09 -6.03
N GLY A 341 29.53 1.71 -6.77
CA GLY A 341 30.72 1.03 -6.29
C GLY A 341 30.59 -0.49 -6.10
N GLU A 342 29.46 -1.14 -6.41
CA GLU A 342 29.27 -2.60 -6.26
C GLU A 342 30.20 -3.44 -7.17
N THR A 343 31.06 -4.25 -6.57
CA THR A 343 31.99 -5.16 -7.27
C THR A 343 31.37 -6.55 -7.44
N ASP A 344 32.04 -7.41 -8.20
CA ASP A 344 31.60 -8.79 -8.40
C ASP A 344 31.61 -9.61 -7.10
N ALA A 345 32.54 -9.33 -6.18
CA ALA A 345 32.58 -9.96 -4.86
C ALA A 345 31.35 -9.57 -4.02
N ASP A 346 30.96 -8.28 -4.04
CA ASP A 346 29.78 -7.82 -3.29
C ASP A 346 28.48 -8.40 -3.84
N PHE A 347 28.41 -8.56 -5.16
CA PHE A 347 27.30 -9.23 -5.82
C PHE A 347 27.24 -10.71 -5.42
N GLU A 348 28.37 -11.41 -5.38
CA GLU A 348 28.40 -12.80 -4.95
C GLU A 348 28.05 -12.96 -3.46
N ASP A 349 28.45 -12.03 -2.59
CA ASP A 349 28.00 -12.01 -1.18
C ASP A 349 26.48 -11.90 -1.07
N THR A 350 25.87 -11.09 -1.96
CA THR A 350 24.40 -10.98 -2.07
C THR A 350 23.77 -12.28 -2.53
N MET A 351 24.33 -12.93 -3.55
CA MET A 351 23.86 -14.24 -4.01
C MET A 351 24.01 -15.31 -2.92
N GLN A 352 25.11 -15.30 -2.16
CA GLN A 352 25.34 -16.25 -1.08
C GLN A 352 24.34 -16.05 0.05
N LEU A 353 24.07 -14.82 0.49
CA LEU A 353 23.03 -14.54 1.49
C LEU A 353 21.67 -15.08 1.05
N ILE A 354 21.32 -14.93 -0.23
CA ILE A 354 20.06 -15.44 -0.78
C ILE A 354 20.01 -16.96 -0.73
N ARG A 355 21.11 -17.65 -1.06
CA ARG A 355 21.21 -19.11 -0.95
C ARG A 355 21.06 -19.58 0.50
N ASP A 356 21.71 -18.90 1.45
CA ASP A 356 21.66 -19.25 2.88
C ASP A 356 20.25 -19.08 3.45
N VAL A 357 19.61 -17.95 3.10
CA VAL A 357 18.32 -17.58 3.69
C VAL A 357 17.18 -18.34 3.04
N THR A 358 17.15 -18.45 1.71
CA THR A 358 16.01 -18.93 0.90
C THR A 358 14.73 -18.10 1.05
N TYR A 359 14.17 -17.64 -0.06
CA TYR A 359 13.00 -16.76 -0.08
C TYR A 359 11.82 -17.41 -0.81
N ALA A 360 10.63 -17.28 -0.23
CA ALA A 360 9.38 -17.72 -0.83
C ALA A 360 8.92 -16.78 -1.96
N ALA A 361 9.29 -15.51 -1.86
CA ALA A 361 9.06 -14.48 -2.87
C ALA A 361 10.07 -13.36 -2.68
N ALA A 362 10.56 -12.73 -3.74
CA ALA A 362 11.43 -11.56 -3.59
C ALA A 362 11.27 -10.61 -4.76
N PHE A 363 11.62 -9.35 -4.53
CA PHE A 363 11.70 -8.34 -5.56
C PHE A 363 13.17 -7.98 -5.80
N SER A 364 13.53 -7.86 -7.07
CA SER A 364 14.89 -7.58 -7.50
C SER A 364 14.88 -6.37 -8.44
N PHE A 365 15.73 -5.40 -8.18
CA PHE A 365 15.78 -4.14 -8.91
C PHE A 365 17.20 -3.82 -9.33
N LYS A 366 17.36 -3.17 -10.49
CA LYS A 366 18.58 -2.42 -10.77
C LYS A 366 18.57 -1.15 -9.95
N TYR A 367 19.72 -0.75 -9.41
CA TYR A 367 19.88 0.57 -8.84
C TYR A 367 19.50 1.63 -9.89
N SER A 368 18.62 2.53 -9.49
CA SER A 368 18.13 3.63 -10.32
C SER A 368 18.42 4.93 -9.60
N ILE A 369 19.14 5.82 -10.27
CA ILE A 369 19.47 7.15 -9.74
C ILE A 369 18.16 7.91 -9.49
N ARG A 370 18.05 8.48 -8.28
CA ARG A 370 16.91 9.29 -7.87
C ARG A 370 17.39 10.68 -7.49
N PRO A 371 17.04 11.73 -8.25
CA PRO A 371 17.43 13.10 -7.90
C PRO A 371 17.09 13.42 -6.44
N GLY A 372 18.04 14.03 -5.73
CA GLY A 372 17.89 14.40 -4.31
C GLY A 372 18.33 13.35 -3.29
N THR A 373 18.59 12.10 -3.69
CA THR A 373 19.11 11.08 -2.74
C THR A 373 20.64 11.12 -2.64
N PRO A 374 21.24 10.78 -1.48
CA PRO A 374 22.70 10.73 -1.36
C PRO A 374 23.37 9.79 -2.38
N GLY A 375 22.74 8.68 -2.71
CA GLY A 375 23.22 7.72 -3.71
C GLY A 375 23.29 8.28 -5.12
N ALA A 376 22.51 9.33 -5.44
CA ALA A 376 22.54 9.96 -6.75
C ALA A 376 23.83 10.74 -7.02
N GLY A 377 24.47 11.25 -5.96
CA GLY A 377 25.75 11.96 -6.03
C GLY A 377 26.98 11.08 -5.83
N MET A 378 26.81 9.76 -5.65
CA MET A 378 27.94 8.86 -5.46
C MET A 378 28.68 8.61 -6.79
N ASP A 379 30.00 8.68 -6.75
CA ASP A 379 30.88 8.26 -7.84
C ASP A 379 30.83 6.73 -8.06
N ASN A 380 31.45 6.25 -9.14
CA ASN A 380 31.54 4.82 -9.48
C ASN A 380 30.19 4.13 -9.73
N GLN A 381 29.34 4.78 -10.53
CA GLN A 381 28.11 4.16 -11.04
C GLN A 381 28.47 2.90 -11.83
N VAL A 382 27.71 1.82 -11.62
CA VAL A 382 27.91 0.54 -12.32
C VAL A 382 27.24 0.60 -13.71
N ASP A 383 27.92 0.11 -14.74
CA ASP A 383 27.42 0.07 -16.10
C ASP A 383 26.10 -0.69 -16.24
N GLU A 384 25.18 -0.18 -17.06
CA GLU A 384 23.85 -0.79 -17.25
C GLU A 384 23.90 -2.23 -17.77
N ALA A 385 24.92 -2.59 -18.56
CA ALA A 385 25.13 -3.95 -19.02
C ALA A 385 25.43 -4.91 -17.85
N VAL A 386 26.30 -4.50 -16.93
CA VAL A 386 26.64 -5.25 -15.71
C VAL A 386 25.42 -5.35 -14.79
N LYS A 387 24.70 -4.23 -14.57
CA LYS A 387 23.47 -4.26 -13.76
C LYS A 387 22.44 -5.26 -14.32
N SER A 388 22.33 -5.33 -15.66
CA SER A 388 21.37 -6.20 -16.34
C SER A 388 21.78 -7.67 -16.26
N GLU A 389 23.07 -7.99 -16.42
CA GLU A 389 23.59 -9.35 -16.22
C GLU A 389 23.39 -9.84 -14.79
N ARG A 390 23.76 -9.03 -13.79
CA ARG A 390 23.55 -9.33 -12.36
C ARG A 390 22.08 -9.53 -12.03
N LEU A 391 21.19 -8.67 -12.55
CA LEU A 391 19.76 -8.80 -12.32
C LEU A 391 19.23 -10.14 -12.86
N LEU A 392 19.65 -10.58 -14.06
CA LEU A 392 19.21 -11.84 -14.64
C LEU A 392 19.64 -13.05 -13.78
N ARG A 393 20.90 -13.09 -13.34
CA ARG A 393 21.41 -14.14 -12.44
C ARG A 393 20.69 -14.19 -11.11
N LEU A 394 20.46 -13.03 -10.51
CA LEU A 394 19.69 -12.89 -9.28
C LEU A 394 18.25 -13.41 -9.46
N GLN A 395 17.57 -13.00 -10.54
CA GLN A 395 16.21 -13.42 -10.84
C GLN A 395 16.10 -14.92 -11.10
N GLU A 396 17.10 -15.54 -11.72
CA GLU A 396 17.15 -16.99 -11.92
C GLU A 396 17.14 -17.74 -10.58
N LEU A 397 18.01 -17.35 -9.64
CA LEU A 397 18.05 -17.93 -8.29
C LEU A 397 16.74 -17.71 -7.52
N LEU A 398 16.21 -16.48 -7.50
CA LEU A 398 14.97 -16.16 -6.80
C LEU A 398 13.76 -16.90 -7.41
N SER A 399 13.73 -17.06 -8.73
CA SER A 399 12.69 -17.84 -9.42
C SER A 399 12.79 -19.32 -9.07
N GLN A 400 14.01 -19.85 -8.96
CA GLN A 400 14.22 -21.22 -8.48
C GLN A 400 13.67 -21.41 -7.07
N GLN A 401 14.06 -20.55 -6.11
CA GLN A 401 13.58 -20.64 -4.72
C GLN A 401 12.06 -20.49 -4.60
N THR A 402 11.47 -19.58 -5.38
CA THR A 402 10.00 -19.41 -5.43
C THR A 402 9.29 -20.68 -5.91
N ARG A 403 9.83 -21.36 -6.94
CA ARG A 403 9.31 -22.64 -7.43
C ARG A 403 9.46 -23.74 -6.39
N GLU A 404 10.63 -23.83 -5.74
CA GLU A 404 10.90 -24.81 -4.69
C GLU A 404 9.95 -24.62 -3.50
N PHE A 405 9.69 -23.39 -3.07
CA PHE A 405 8.72 -23.09 -2.03
C PHE A 405 7.29 -23.50 -2.44
N GLY A 406 6.88 -23.20 -3.68
CA GLY A 406 5.59 -23.66 -4.22
C GLY A 406 5.47 -25.19 -4.22
N GLN A 407 6.54 -25.90 -4.57
CA GLN A 407 6.58 -27.36 -4.53
C GLN A 407 6.51 -27.90 -3.09
N GLN A 408 7.18 -27.25 -2.13
CA GLN A 408 7.09 -27.59 -0.70
C GLN A 408 5.68 -27.35 -0.12
N CYS A 409 4.84 -26.56 -0.79
CA CYS A 409 3.45 -26.38 -0.38
C CYS A 409 2.55 -27.56 -0.80
N VAL A 410 2.93 -28.34 -1.82
CA VAL A 410 2.13 -29.47 -2.31
C VAL A 410 1.91 -30.50 -1.20
N GLY A 411 0.67 -30.96 -1.07
CA GLY A 411 0.23 -31.89 -0.03
C GLY A 411 -0.09 -31.23 1.31
N LYS A 412 0.29 -29.97 1.55
CA LYS A 412 -0.09 -29.26 2.78
C LYS A 412 -1.57 -28.92 2.77
N THR A 413 -2.21 -29.12 3.92
CA THR A 413 -3.54 -28.57 4.21
C THR A 413 -3.38 -27.18 4.77
N VAL A 414 -4.07 -26.20 4.17
CA VAL A 414 -4.00 -24.79 4.56
C VAL A 414 -5.40 -24.19 4.66
N GLU A 415 -5.54 -23.16 5.49
CA GLU A 415 -6.73 -22.33 5.53
C GLU A 415 -6.63 -21.25 4.45
N LEU A 416 -7.70 -21.09 3.67
CA LEU A 416 -7.77 -20.23 2.52
C LEU A 416 -8.91 -19.22 2.69
N LEU A 417 -8.57 -17.92 2.80
CA LEU A 417 -9.57 -16.85 2.74
C LEU A 417 -9.93 -16.60 1.28
N LEU A 418 -11.19 -16.83 0.89
CA LEU A 418 -11.68 -16.61 -0.47
C LEU A 418 -11.93 -15.11 -0.70
N GLU A 419 -11.25 -14.50 -1.67
CA GLU A 419 -11.23 -13.02 -1.82
C GLU A 419 -11.98 -12.52 -3.05
N LYS A 420 -11.91 -13.27 -4.16
CA LYS A 420 -12.41 -12.77 -5.44
C LYS A 420 -12.70 -13.90 -6.44
N PRO A 421 -13.52 -13.64 -7.46
CA PRO A 421 -13.69 -14.57 -8.57
C PRO A 421 -12.36 -14.86 -9.28
N GLY A 422 -12.22 -16.07 -9.79
CA GLY A 422 -11.09 -16.47 -10.62
C GLY A 422 -11.18 -15.91 -12.03
N ARG A 423 -10.17 -16.25 -12.84
CA ARG A 423 -10.14 -15.86 -14.26
C ARG A 423 -11.23 -16.58 -15.04
N ASN A 424 -11.47 -17.85 -14.70
CA ASN A 424 -12.57 -18.64 -15.26
C ASN A 424 -13.79 -18.57 -14.33
N THR A 425 -14.98 -18.70 -14.90
CA THR A 425 -16.26 -18.55 -14.17
C THR A 425 -16.52 -19.62 -13.11
N ASP A 426 -15.85 -20.76 -13.23
CA ASP A 426 -15.89 -21.91 -12.30
C ASP A 426 -14.83 -21.82 -11.19
N GLN A 427 -14.06 -20.74 -11.14
CA GLN A 427 -12.96 -20.58 -10.20
C GLN A 427 -13.24 -19.47 -9.19
N ILE A 428 -12.75 -19.68 -7.97
CA ILE A 428 -12.60 -18.65 -6.95
C ILE A 428 -11.14 -18.63 -6.49
N VAL A 429 -10.65 -17.44 -6.14
CA VAL A 429 -9.26 -17.23 -5.70
C VAL A 429 -9.27 -16.78 -4.27
N GLY A 430 -8.48 -17.47 -3.45
CA GLY A 430 -8.17 -17.04 -2.09
C GLY A 430 -6.69 -16.79 -1.86
N ARG A 431 -6.34 -16.40 -0.63
CA ARG A 431 -4.95 -16.24 -0.17
C ARG A 431 -4.54 -17.30 0.82
N SER A 432 -3.43 -17.96 0.52
CA SER A 432 -2.76 -18.84 1.48
C SER A 432 -2.24 -18.06 2.69
N PRO A 433 -1.87 -18.75 3.78
CA PRO A 433 -1.16 -18.11 4.91
C PRO A 433 0.10 -17.34 4.46
N TRP A 434 0.70 -17.71 3.33
CA TRP A 434 1.93 -17.12 2.77
C TRP A 434 1.70 -16.12 1.63
N LEU A 435 0.50 -15.52 1.52
CA LEU A 435 0.09 -14.54 0.48
C LEU A 435 0.02 -15.06 -0.97
N GLN A 436 0.37 -16.32 -1.23
CA GLN A 436 0.23 -16.90 -2.57
C GLN A 436 -1.25 -16.99 -2.95
N PRO A 437 -1.64 -16.55 -4.16
CA PRO A 437 -2.97 -16.82 -4.68
C PRO A 437 -3.18 -18.33 -4.80
N VAL A 438 -4.29 -18.84 -4.31
CA VAL A 438 -4.70 -20.24 -4.48
C VAL A 438 -6.00 -20.28 -5.27
N ILE A 439 -5.98 -21.00 -6.38
CA ILE A 439 -7.14 -21.19 -7.27
C ILE A 439 -7.85 -22.48 -6.85
N VAL A 440 -9.16 -22.38 -6.61
CA VAL A 440 -10.03 -23.49 -6.22
C VAL A 440 -11.36 -23.43 -6.97
N ASP A 441 -12.13 -24.52 -6.94
CA ASP A 441 -13.48 -24.58 -7.52
C ASP A 441 -14.42 -23.60 -6.80
N ALA A 442 -15.19 -22.83 -7.57
CA ALA A 442 -16.13 -21.83 -7.04
C ALA A 442 -17.24 -22.41 -6.15
N LYS A 443 -17.49 -23.73 -6.20
CA LYS A 443 -18.45 -24.42 -5.32
C LYS A 443 -17.94 -24.61 -3.90
N LEU A 444 -16.65 -24.39 -3.65
CA LEU A 444 -16.03 -24.61 -2.35
C LEU A 444 -16.54 -23.65 -1.27
N GLY A 445 -16.96 -22.44 -1.66
CA GLY A 445 -17.43 -21.43 -0.72
C GLY A 445 -17.69 -20.09 -1.41
N LYS A 446 -18.02 -19.08 -0.61
CA LYS A 446 -18.27 -17.71 -1.06
C LYS A 446 -17.10 -16.81 -0.69
N ILE A 447 -17.01 -15.66 -1.36
CA ILE A 447 -16.05 -14.61 -0.98
C ILE A 447 -16.29 -14.24 0.49
N GLY A 448 -15.21 -14.21 1.26
CA GLY A 448 -15.23 -14.03 2.70
C GLY A 448 -15.14 -15.33 3.48
N ASP A 449 -15.42 -16.50 2.91
CA ASP A 449 -15.25 -17.75 3.66
C ASP A 449 -13.77 -18.09 3.86
N ILE A 450 -13.45 -18.68 5.02
CA ILE A 450 -12.15 -19.31 5.27
C ILE A 450 -12.37 -20.82 5.21
N VAL A 451 -11.78 -21.46 4.20
CA VAL A 451 -11.97 -22.89 3.90
C VAL A 451 -10.66 -23.65 4.00
N LYS A 452 -10.71 -24.90 4.47
CA LYS A 452 -9.55 -25.79 4.49
C LYS A 452 -9.39 -26.49 3.15
N VAL A 453 -8.20 -26.39 2.58
CA VAL A 453 -7.88 -26.96 1.26
C VAL A 453 -6.53 -27.66 1.29
N ARG A 454 -6.38 -28.70 0.48
CA ARG A 454 -5.09 -29.37 0.23
C ARG A 454 -4.48 -28.82 -1.04
N ILE A 455 -3.27 -28.28 -0.97
CA ILE A 455 -2.53 -27.81 -2.16
C ILE A 455 -2.16 -29.03 -3.01
N THR A 456 -2.51 -29.02 -4.29
CA THR A 456 -2.29 -30.14 -5.21
C THR A 456 -1.11 -29.93 -6.14
N GLN A 457 -0.90 -28.69 -6.60
CA GLN A 457 0.19 -28.36 -7.53
C GLN A 457 0.54 -26.87 -7.53
N PRO A 458 1.80 -26.51 -7.82
CA PRO A 458 2.18 -25.14 -8.11
C PRO A 458 1.81 -24.77 -9.57
N GLY A 459 1.36 -23.55 -9.75
CA GLY A 459 1.31 -22.86 -11.05
C GLY A 459 2.49 -21.90 -11.22
N THR A 460 2.46 -21.08 -12.27
CA THR A 460 3.54 -20.09 -12.53
C THR A 460 3.62 -19.00 -11.46
N SER A 461 2.48 -18.55 -10.93
CA SER A 461 2.42 -17.47 -9.91
C SER A 461 1.25 -17.65 -8.94
N SER A 462 0.73 -18.88 -8.85
CA SER A 462 -0.40 -19.27 -8.03
C SER A 462 -0.23 -20.72 -7.60
N LEU A 463 -1.01 -21.16 -6.62
CA LEU A 463 -1.18 -22.56 -6.29
C LEU A 463 -2.56 -23.03 -6.74
N PHE A 464 -2.72 -24.34 -6.89
CA PHE A 464 -4.03 -24.98 -7.05
C PHE A 464 -4.29 -25.88 -5.85
N ALA A 465 -5.55 -25.97 -5.46
CA ALA A 465 -5.94 -26.76 -4.31
C ALA A 465 -7.32 -27.40 -4.51
N GLU A 466 -7.59 -28.40 -3.67
CA GLU A 466 -8.86 -29.13 -3.62
C GLU A 466 -9.41 -29.13 -2.18
N PRO A 467 -10.73 -29.33 -1.97
CA PRO A 467 -11.29 -29.50 -0.64
C PRO A 467 -10.59 -30.64 0.13
N VAL A 468 -10.46 -30.46 1.44
CA VAL A 468 -10.12 -31.56 2.35
C VAL A 468 -11.42 -32.34 2.61
N GLU A 469 -11.38 -33.66 2.42
CA GLU A 469 -12.49 -34.57 2.78
C GLU A 469 -12.74 -34.65 4.28
#